data_AF-A0A2N6AHG9-F1
#
_entry.id   AF-A0A2N6AHG9-F1
#
_cell.length_a   1.000
_cell.length_b   1.000
_cell.length_c   1.000
_cell.angle_alpha   90.00
_cell.angle_beta   90.00
_cell.angle_gamma   90.00
#
_symmetry.space_group_name_H-M   'P 1'
#
loop_
_entity.id
_entity.type
_entity.pdbx_description
1 polymer ?
#
loop_
_entity_poly.entity_id
_entity_poly.type
_entity_poly.pdbx_seq_one_letter_code
_entity_poly.pdbx_strand_id
1 'polypeptide(L)' 'FNIPWAAGMQEAFPTLNNDKTTVVYCYTGQTAGQTTAALRILGYDAVSLNGGMGMEANAPYGWANNGYETVK' A
#
# COMPACT_ATOMS: atom_id res chain seq x y z
N PHE A 1 11.92 -3.83 -5.18
CA PHE A 1 12.27 -3.93 -3.74
C PHE A 1 10.99 -3.67 -2.94
N ASN A 2 10.90 -4.16 -1.70
CA ASN A 2 9.72 -3.98 -0.84
C ASN A 2 10.09 -3.12 0.37
N ILE A 3 9.20 -2.19 0.77
CA ILE A 3 9.32 -1.41 2.00
C ILE A 3 8.27 -1.96 2.99
N PRO A 4 8.65 -2.85 3.92
CA PRO A 4 7.69 -3.43 4.86
C PRO A 4 7.22 -2.39 5.89
N TRP A 5 5.98 -2.58 6.36
CA TRP A 5 5.43 -1.75 7.44
C TRP A 5 6.09 -2.13 8.77
N ALA A 6 6.97 -1.27 9.27
CA ALA A 6 7.70 -1.46 10.53
C ALA A 6 8.29 -0.11 11.00
N ALA A 7 8.84 -0.10 12.22
CA ALA A 7 9.65 1.02 12.67
C ALA A 7 10.82 1.25 11.70
N GLY A 8 11.05 2.51 11.30
CA GLY A 8 12.11 2.87 10.36
C GLY A 8 11.71 2.87 8.89
N MET A 9 10.49 2.42 8.52
CA MET A 9 10.08 2.37 7.10
C MET A 9 10.17 3.74 6.39
N GLN A 10 10.01 4.84 7.14
CA GLN A 10 10.05 6.19 6.61
C GLN A 10 11.42 6.58 6.04
N GLU A 11 12.49 5.91 6.46
CA GLU A 11 13.85 6.14 5.95
C GLU A 11 13.97 5.76 4.46
N ALA A 12 13.09 4.88 3.97
CA ALA A 12 13.05 4.49 2.57
C ALA A 12 12.18 5.42 1.70
N PHE A 13 11.37 6.31 2.27
CA PHE A 13 10.47 7.18 1.50
C PHE A 13 11.19 8.08 0.47
N PRO A 14 12.39 8.62 0.74
CA PRO A 14 13.14 9.39 -0.27
C PRO A 14 13.53 8.59 -1.53
N THR A 15 13.42 7.26 -1.51
CA THR A 15 13.67 6.41 -2.68
C THR A 15 12.46 6.29 -3.62
N LEU A 16 11.29 6.80 -3.21
CA LEU A 16 10.09 6.79 -4.02
C LEU A 16 10.21 7.81 -5.17
N ASN A 17 9.57 7.49 -6.29
CA ASN A 17 9.51 8.40 -7.44
C ASN A 17 8.36 9.41 -7.25
N ASN A 18 8.71 10.67 -7.03
CA ASN A 18 7.75 11.74 -6.76
C ASN A 18 6.93 12.19 -8.00
N ASP A 19 7.31 11.77 -9.20
CA ASP A 19 6.58 12.09 -10.44
C ASP A 19 5.47 11.05 -10.73
N LYS A 20 5.27 10.07 -9.85
CA LYS A 20 4.28 9.00 -10.01
C LYS A 20 3.43 8.85 -8.76
N THR A 21 2.17 8.48 -8.95
CA THR A 21 1.30 8.07 -7.85
C THR A 21 1.84 6.81 -7.18
N THR A 22 2.12 6.91 -5.88
CA THR A 22 2.52 5.77 -5.05
C THR A 22 1.29 5.00 -4.60
N VAL A 23 1.14 3.76 -5.06
CA VAL A 23 0.08 2.85 -4.59
C VAL A 23 0.63 2.01 -3.43
N VAL A 24 0.04 2.17 -2.25
CA VAL A 24 0.41 1.41 -1.05
C VAL A 24 -0.60 0.29 -0.84
N TYR A 25 -0.12 -0.91 -0.52
CA TYR A 25 -0.99 -2.04 -0.16
C TYR A 25 -0.42 -2.82 1.02
N CYS A 26 -1.30 -3.52 1.72
CA CYS A 26 -0.98 -4.58 2.68
C CYS A 26 -2.02 -5.69 2.50
N TYR A 27 -2.11 -6.67 3.40
CA TYR A 27 -3.05 -7.78 3.23
C TYR A 27 -4.51 -7.36 3.15
N THR A 28 -4.98 -6.51 4.06
CA THR A 28 -6.40 -6.10 4.15
C THR A 28 -6.64 -4.59 3.99
N GLY A 29 -5.59 -3.81 3.73
CA GLY A 29 -5.65 -2.35 3.49
C GLY A 29 -5.46 -1.46 4.72
N GLN A 30 -5.46 -2.01 5.95
CA GLN A 30 -5.41 -1.22 7.19
C GLN A 30 -4.10 -0.43 7.37
N THR A 31 -2.96 -1.12 7.37
CA THR A 31 -1.65 -0.46 7.50
C THR A 31 -1.28 0.34 6.25
N ALA A 32 -1.76 -0.07 5.08
CA ALA A 32 -1.62 0.71 3.84
C ALA A 32 -2.31 2.09 3.96
N GLY A 33 -3.48 2.16 4.59
CA GLY A 33 -4.15 3.43 4.88
C GLY A 33 -3.32 4.34 5.79
N GLN A 34 -2.72 3.78 6.84
CA GLN A 34 -1.84 4.53 7.75
C GLN A 34 -0.60 5.07 7.03
N THR A 35 0.08 4.24 6.23
CA THR A 35 1.23 4.67 5.43
C THR A 35 0.84 5.72 4.39
N THR A 36 -0.31 5.55 3.73
CA THR A 36 -0.83 6.54 2.76
C THR A 36 -1.04 7.90 3.41
N ALA A 37 -1.61 7.93 4.62
CA ALA A 37 -1.77 9.17 5.37
C ALA A 37 -0.41 9.84 5.68
N ALA A 38 0.57 9.06 6.14
CA ALA A 38 1.92 9.57 6.41
C ALA A 38 2.59 10.12 5.14
N LEU A 39 2.52 9.41 4.02
CA LEU A 39 3.08 9.85 2.73
C LEU A 39 2.41 11.15 2.26
N ARG A 40 1.08 11.26 2.36
CA ARG A 40 0.37 12.49 2.00
C ARG A 40 0.74 13.68 2.87
N ILE A 41 0.91 13.47 4.19
CA ILE A 41 1.38 14.53 5.10
C ILE A 41 2.77 15.04 4.68
N LEU A 42 3.62 14.15 4.17
CA LEU A 42 4.96 14.49 3.67
C LEU A 42 4.98 15.04 2.23
N GLY A 43 3.81 15.20 1.59
CA GLY A 43 3.68 15.80 0.26
C GLY A 43 3.77 14.83 -0.92
N TYR A 44 3.79 13.52 -0.68
CA TYR A 44 3.77 12.52 -1.76
C TYR A 44 2.35 12.35 -2.32
N ASP A 45 2.23 12.18 -3.65
CA ASP A 45 0.99 11.66 -4.25
C ASP A 45 0.89 10.16 -3.97
N ALA A 46 -0.01 9.78 -3.07
CA ALA A 46 -0.17 8.40 -2.63
C ALA A 46 -1.64 8.00 -2.52
N VAL A 47 -1.94 6.73 -2.82
CA VAL A 47 -3.25 6.11 -2.65
C VAL A 47 -3.12 4.74 -2.00
N SER A 48 -4.13 4.34 -1.23
CA SER A 48 -4.20 3.00 -0.66
C SER A 48 -4.99 2.08 -1.59
N LEU A 49 -4.48 0.87 -1.85
CA LEU A 49 -5.22 -0.15 -2.58
C LEU A 49 -6.41 -0.63 -1.74
N ASN A 50 -7.62 -0.41 -2.24
CA ASN A 50 -8.84 -0.74 -1.51
C ASN A 50 -8.93 -2.24 -1.21
N GLY A 51 -9.04 -2.60 0.08
CA GLY A 51 -9.02 -3.99 0.55
C GLY A 51 -7.64 -4.66 0.49
N GLY A 52 -6.58 -3.94 0.11
CA GLY A 52 -5.23 -4.49 0.04
C GLY A 52 -5.07 -5.61 -0.99
N MET A 53 -4.17 -6.56 -0.70
CA MET A 53 -3.99 -7.77 -1.49
C MET A 53 -5.26 -8.64 -1.49
N GLY A 54 -6.07 -8.55 -0.44
CA GLY A 54 -7.27 -9.36 -0.26
C GLY A 54 -6.99 -10.62 0.56
N MET A 55 -7.79 -10.81 1.61
CA MET A 55 -7.82 -11.99 2.47
C MET A 55 -9.28 -12.45 2.63
N GLU A 56 -9.52 -13.66 3.11
CA GLU A 56 -10.88 -14.14 3.38
C GLU A 56 -11.66 -13.20 4.31
N ALA A 57 -10.99 -12.64 5.32
CA ALA A 57 -11.59 -11.76 6.33
C ALA A 57 -12.13 -10.43 5.77
N ASN A 58 -11.75 -10.02 4.57
CA ASN A 58 -12.23 -8.78 3.95
C ASN A 58 -12.84 -8.98 2.56
N ALA A 59 -13.23 -10.21 2.20
CA ALA A 59 -14.01 -10.45 0.98
C ALA A 59 -15.32 -9.63 0.99
N PRO A 60 -15.77 -9.09 -0.16
CA PRO A 60 -15.20 -9.26 -1.51
C PRO A 60 -14.09 -8.25 -1.86
N TYR A 61 -13.59 -7.46 -0.91
CA TYR A 61 -12.61 -6.42 -1.17
C TYR A 61 -11.17 -6.97 -1.27
N GLY A 62 -10.33 -6.31 -2.07
CA GLY A 62 -8.91 -6.63 -2.23
C GLY A 62 -8.57 -7.32 -3.54
N TRP A 63 -7.33 -7.16 -4.00
CA TRP A 63 -6.90 -7.51 -5.35
C TRP A 63 -7.16 -8.97 -5.73
N ALA A 64 -6.69 -9.90 -4.90
CA ALA A 64 -6.86 -11.34 -5.11
C ALA A 64 -8.33 -11.78 -4.98
N ASN A 65 -9.09 -11.18 -4.06
CA ASN A 65 -10.52 -11.47 -3.90
C ASN A 65 -11.35 -11.07 -5.12
N ASN A 66 -10.86 -10.10 -5.91
CA ASN A 66 -11.46 -9.69 -7.18
C ASN A 66 -10.96 -10.52 -8.39
N GLY A 67 -10.09 -11.50 -8.16
CA GLY A 67 -9.58 -12.40 -9.21
C GLY A 67 -8.53 -11.78 -10.12
N TYR A 68 -7.91 -10.67 -9.72
CA TYR A 68 -6.84 -10.04 -10.51
C TYR A 68 -5.52 -10.85 -10.40
N GLU A 69 -4.72 -10.79 -11.46
CA GLU A 69 -3.48 -11.57 -11.61
C GLU A 69 -2.42 -11.19 -10.58
N THR A 70 -1.59 -12.17 -10.19
CA THR A 70 -0.46 -11.99 -9.28
C THR A 70 0.83 -12.48 -9.91
N VAL A 71 1.93 -11.88 -9.48
CA VAL A 71 3.29 -12.30 -9.86
C VAL A 71 3.90 -13.13 -8.73
N LYS A 72 4.73 -14.11 -9.08
CA LYS A 72 5.49 -14.95 -8.14
C LYS A 72 6.93 -14.45 -7.99
#